data_AF-A0A955IYK4-F1
#
_entry.id   AF-A0A955IYK4-F1
#
_cell.length_a   1.000
_cell.length_b   1.000
_cell.length_c   1.000
_cell.angle_alpha   90.00
_cell.angle_beta   90.00
_cell.angle_gamma   90.00
#
_symmetry.space_group_name_H-M   'P 1'
#
loop_
_entity.id
_entity.type
_entity.pdbx_description
1 polymer ?
#
loop_
_entity_poly.entity_id
_entity_poly.type
_entity_poly.pdbx_seq_one_letter_code
_entity_poly.pdbx_strand_id
1 'polypeptide(L)'
;MQRILIALCTLVVCSPLAFGDDEFDARDSIVQIFATYRGPDFERPWTKQSPEEFSGTGFVIEGNRILTNAHVVEQTSQIFVQPPNSADKLRAQVVGISQAMDLAVIELKKDSERDEFHANHPPLALAQKLPKIGATVQAIGYPMGGEQVSITEGVV
;
A
#
# COMPACT_ATOMS: atom_id res chain seq x y z
N MET A 1 3.57 25.81 72.38
CA MET A 1 2.55 24.99 71.69
C MET A 1 2.19 25.69 70.39
N GLN A 2 2.65 25.20 69.24
CA GLN A 2 2.00 25.39 67.93
C GLN A 2 2.61 24.35 66.98
N ARG A 3 1.75 23.49 66.44
CA ARG A 3 2.04 22.42 65.46
C ARG A 3 2.17 23.04 64.06
N ILE A 4 2.46 22.19 63.04
CA ILE A 4 2.26 22.38 61.57
C ILE A 4 3.53 22.83 60.83
N LEU A 5 4.04 22.24 59.75
CA LEU A 5 3.65 21.10 58.90
C LEU A 5 4.93 20.56 58.21
N ILE A 6 5.07 19.25 58.06
CA ILE A 6 6.12 18.60 57.27
C ILE A 6 5.75 18.72 55.79
N ALA A 7 6.56 19.42 55.00
CA ALA A 7 6.46 19.44 53.54
C ALA A 7 7.12 18.17 52.98
N LEU A 8 6.33 17.11 52.83
CA LEU A 8 6.73 15.87 52.16
C LEU A 8 6.69 16.12 50.65
N CYS A 9 7.82 16.53 50.07
CA CYS A 9 7.99 16.65 48.63
C CYS A 9 8.21 15.24 48.07
N THR A 10 7.12 14.55 47.69
CA THR A 10 7.21 13.25 47.00
C THR A 10 7.70 13.49 45.59
N LEU A 11 8.96 13.17 45.38
CA LEU A 11 9.66 13.11 44.11
C LEU A 11 9.00 12.01 43.25
N VAL A 12 8.02 12.41 42.43
CA VAL A 12 7.48 11.56 41.37
C VAL A 12 8.57 11.43 40.32
N VAL A 13 9.30 10.32 40.37
CA VAL A 13 10.17 9.88 39.28
C VAL A 13 9.26 9.63 38.08
N CYS A 14 9.22 10.59 37.17
CA CYS A 14 8.65 10.43 35.85
C CYS A 14 9.56 9.44 35.11
N SER A 15 9.22 8.16 35.19
CA SER A 15 9.70 7.18 34.22
C SER A 15 9.31 7.70 32.84
N PRO A 16 10.21 7.72 31.84
CA PRO A 16 9.76 7.95 30.49
C PRO A 16 8.81 6.79 30.17
N LEU A 17 7.52 7.11 30.05
CA LEU A 17 6.61 6.32 29.23
C LEU A 17 7.32 6.23 27.88
N ALA A 18 7.77 5.02 27.54
CA ALA A 18 8.13 4.70 26.19
C ALA A 18 6.87 5.00 25.36
N PHE A 19 6.84 6.16 24.74
CA PHE A 19 6.05 6.37 23.55
C PHE A 19 6.53 5.26 22.61
N GLY A 20 5.64 4.31 22.30
CA GLY A 20 5.86 3.49 21.13
C GLY A 20 6.05 4.47 19.99
N ASP A 21 7.22 4.43 19.37
CA ASP A 21 7.36 5.03 18.06
C ASP A 21 6.43 4.20 17.17
N ASP A 22 5.19 4.68 16.97
CA ASP A 22 4.32 4.25 15.86
C ASP A 22 4.98 4.76 14.57
N GLU A 23 6.19 4.27 14.29
CA GLU A 23 6.87 4.45 13.03
C GLU A 23 6.17 3.50 12.06
N PHE A 24 5.27 4.06 11.24
CA PHE A 24 4.58 3.31 10.19
C PHE A 24 5.61 2.56 9.34
N ASP A 25 5.50 1.23 9.32
CA ASP A 25 6.34 0.40 8.48
C ASP A 25 5.93 0.65 7.02
N ALA A 26 6.90 0.82 6.13
CA ALA A 26 6.63 0.98 4.70
C ALA A 26 5.79 -0.19 4.14
N ARG A 27 5.86 -1.36 4.80
CA ARG A 27 5.06 -2.55 4.52
C ARG A 27 3.56 -2.36 4.66
N ASP A 28 3.12 -1.51 5.59
CA ASP A 28 1.69 -1.25 5.79
C ASP A 28 1.11 -0.53 4.58
N SER A 29 1.94 0.25 3.87
CA SER A 29 1.51 1.02 2.69
C SER A 29 1.53 0.22 1.38
N ILE A 30 1.85 -1.07 1.45
CA ILE A 30 1.99 -1.96 0.29
C ILE A 30 0.79 -2.91 0.25
N VAL A 31 0.15 -2.97 -0.92
CA VAL A 31 -1.10 -3.71 -1.10
C VAL A 31 -0.98 -4.74 -2.21
N GLN A 32 -1.74 -5.82 -2.07
CA GLN A 32 -1.91 -6.80 -3.12
C GLN A 32 -3.07 -6.41 -4.02
N ILE A 33 -2.87 -6.47 -5.33
CA ILE A 33 -3.89 -6.14 -6.32
C ILE A 33 -4.34 -7.43 -6.99
N PHE A 34 -5.65 -7.63 -7.07
CA PHE A 34 -6.27 -8.71 -7.83
C PHE A 34 -7.03 -8.11 -8.99
N ALA A 35 -6.70 -8.56 -10.19
CA ALA A 35 -7.23 -8.06 -11.43
C ALA A 35 -7.86 -9.22 -12.20
N THR A 36 -9.10 -9.03 -12.66
CA THR A 36 -9.75 -9.99 -13.57
C THR A 36 -9.62 -9.46 -15.00
N TYR A 37 -8.64 -9.98 -15.72
CA TYR A 37 -8.40 -9.68 -17.13
C TYR A 37 -9.49 -10.29 -18.00
N ARG A 38 -9.94 -9.53 -19.00
CA ARG A 38 -10.87 -10.05 -20.00
C ARG A 38 -10.68 -9.35 -21.34
N GLY A 39 -9.67 -9.81 -22.07
CA GLY A 39 -9.26 -9.28 -23.36
C GLY A 39 -10.27 -9.51 -24.51
N PRO A 40 -10.12 -8.77 -25.61
CA PRO A 40 -10.85 -9.03 -26.85
C PRO A 40 -10.40 -10.35 -27.48
N ASP A 41 -11.34 -11.08 -28.08
CA ASP A 41 -11.01 -12.22 -28.93
C ASP A 41 -10.69 -11.71 -30.34
N PHE A 42 -9.43 -11.84 -30.78
CA PHE A 42 -9.00 -11.37 -32.10
C PHE A 42 -9.53 -12.23 -33.27
N GLU A 43 -9.84 -13.50 -33.04
CA GLU A 43 -10.47 -14.36 -34.04
C GLU A 43 -11.97 -14.08 -34.15
N ARG A 44 -12.59 -13.69 -33.03
CA ARG A 44 -14.02 -13.37 -32.93
C ARG A 44 -14.23 -12.02 -32.25
N PRO A 45 -14.04 -10.88 -32.95
CA PRO A 45 -14.04 -9.53 -32.36
C PRO A 45 -15.34 -9.10 -31.65
N TRP A 46 -16.45 -9.77 -31.93
CA TRP A 46 -17.73 -9.58 -31.24
C TRP A 46 -17.82 -10.33 -29.89
N THR A 47 -16.77 -11.05 -29.51
CA THR A 47 -16.69 -11.80 -28.25
C THR A 47 -15.49 -11.38 -27.41
N LYS A 48 -15.49 -11.79 -26.14
CA LYS A 48 -14.38 -11.60 -25.20
C LYS A 48 -13.80 -12.95 -24.83
N GLN A 49 -12.51 -12.97 -24.53
CA GLN A 49 -11.85 -14.13 -23.95
C GLN A 49 -12.46 -14.52 -22.60
N SER A 50 -12.15 -15.74 -22.16
CA SER A 50 -12.46 -16.20 -20.80
C SER A 50 -11.79 -15.28 -19.78
N PRO A 51 -12.44 -14.99 -18.64
CA PRO A 51 -11.81 -14.23 -17.58
C PRO A 51 -10.59 -14.98 -17.03
N GLU A 52 -9.50 -14.25 -16.84
CA GLU A 52 -8.28 -14.73 -16.18
C GLU A 52 -7.98 -13.84 -14.97
N GLU A 53 -7.50 -14.45 -13.88
CA GLU A 53 -7.14 -13.72 -12.66
C GLU A 53 -5.64 -13.53 -12.56
N PHE A 54 -5.24 -12.30 -12.29
CA PHE A 54 -3.86 -11.90 -12.10
C PHE A 54 -3.69 -11.22 -10.75
N SER A 55 -2.56 -11.47 -10.11
CA SER A 55 -2.15 -10.79 -8.89
C SER A 55 -0.96 -9.87 -9.17
N GLY A 56 -0.98 -8.68 -8.60
CA GLY A 56 0.11 -7.71 -8.65
C GLY A 56 0.34 -7.02 -7.32
N THR A 57 1.30 -6.12 -7.29
CA THR A 57 1.60 -5.27 -6.14
C THR A 57 1.27 -3.82 -6.46
N GLY A 58 0.79 -3.07 -5.48
CA GLY A 58 0.71 -1.62 -5.52
C GLY A 58 1.15 -1.01 -4.20
N PHE A 59 1.32 0.30 -4.18
CA PHE A 59 1.62 1.02 -2.95
C PHE A 59 0.87 2.36 -2.90
N VAL A 60 0.60 2.82 -1.69
CA VAL A 60 -0.16 4.05 -1.46
C VAL A 60 0.70 5.28 -1.77
N ILE A 61 0.12 6.22 -2.52
CA ILE A 61 0.71 7.52 -2.86
C ILE A 61 -0.21 8.65 -2.38
N GLU A 62 0.33 9.87 -2.39
CA GLU A 62 -0.42 11.08 -2.01
C GLU A 62 -1.73 11.23 -2.81
N GLY A 63 -2.73 11.86 -2.18
CA GLY A 63 -4.02 12.14 -2.80
C GLY A 63 -4.99 10.96 -2.81
N ASN A 64 -4.90 10.05 -1.83
CA ASN A 64 -5.76 8.88 -1.65
C ASN A 64 -5.78 7.95 -2.87
N ARG A 65 -4.58 7.66 -3.38
CA ARG A 65 -4.37 6.88 -4.60
C ARG A 65 -3.37 5.77 -4.36
N ILE A 66 -3.41 4.77 -5.22
CA ILE A 66 -2.48 3.65 -5.21
C ILE A 66 -1.79 3.64 -6.57
N LEU A 67 -0.46 3.56 -6.55
CA LEU A 67 0.35 3.38 -7.75
C LEU A 67 0.61 1.89 -7.96
N THR A 68 0.45 1.46 -9.20
CA THR A 68 0.81 0.12 -9.65
C THR A 68 1.32 0.19 -11.08
N ASN A 69 1.58 -0.97 -11.64
CA ASN A 69 2.04 -1.12 -12.98
C ASN A 69 0.85 -1.21 -13.97
N ALA A 70 1.02 -0.71 -15.20
CA ALA A 70 -0.05 -0.70 -16.19
C ALA A 70 -0.47 -2.10 -16.61
N HIS A 71 0.47 -3.03 -16.84
CA HIS A 71 0.15 -4.39 -17.24
C HIS A 71 -0.67 -5.16 -16.20
N VAL A 72 -0.66 -4.75 -14.94
CA VAL A 72 -1.47 -5.38 -13.87
C VAL A 72 -2.94 -5.05 -14.02
N VAL A 73 -3.27 -3.86 -14.50
CA VAL A 73 -4.65 -3.33 -14.51
C VAL A 73 -5.21 -3.13 -15.92
N GLU A 74 -4.42 -3.33 -16.96
CA GLU A 74 -4.87 -3.15 -18.34
C GLU A 74 -5.91 -4.20 -18.76
N GLN A 75 -6.90 -3.74 -19.54
CA GLN A 75 -7.99 -4.58 -20.04
C GLN A 75 -8.70 -5.43 -18.95
N THR A 76 -8.68 -4.95 -17.71
CA THR A 76 -9.34 -5.59 -16.59
C THR A 76 -10.80 -5.20 -16.52
N SER A 77 -11.63 -6.18 -16.14
CA SER A 77 -13.06 -5.99 -15.90
C SER A 77 -13.37 -5.60 -14.46
N GLN A 78 -12.54 -6.08 -13.52
CA GLN A 78 -12.65 -5.83 -12.09
C GLN A 78 -11.25 -5.75 -11.48
N ILE A 79 -11.10 -4.86 -10.50
CA ILE A 79 -9.88 -4.67 -9.74
C ILE A 79 -10.25 -4.65 -8.27
N PHE A 80 -9.54 -5.43 -7.48
CA PHE A 80 -9.64 -5.46 -6.04
C PHE A 80 -8.28 -5.19 -5.41
N VAL A 81 -8.27 -4.49 -4.30
CA VAL A 81 -7.09 -4.17 -3.50
C VAL A 81 -7.26 -4.86 -2.15
N GLN A 82 -6.24 -5.60 -1.73
CA GLN A 82 -6.18 -6.24 -0.43
C GLN A 82 -5.07 -5.57 0.38
N PRO A 83 -5.41 -4.93 1.52
CA PRO A 83 -4.44 -4.40 2.46
C PRO A 83 -3.57 -5.50 3.07
N PRO A 84 -2.37 -5.18 3.57
CA PRO A 84 -1.54 -6.15 4.27
C PRO A 84 -2.27 -6.61 5.54
N ASN A 85 -2.13 -7.91 5.86
CA ASN A 85 -2.75 -8.53 7.05
C ASN A 85 -4.30 -8.45 7.12
N SER A 86 -4.97 -8.05 6.04
CA SER A 86 -6.43 -8.06 5.93
C SER A 86 -6.90 -9.15 4.98
N ALA A 87 -8.03 -9.79 5.28
CA ALA A 87 -8.70 -10.71 4.36
C ALA A 87 -9.65 -9.99 3.40
N ASP A 88 -9.95 -8.71 3.66
CA ASP A 88 -10.96 -7.97 2.94
C ASP A 88 -10.43 -7.40 1.62
N LYS A 89 -11.17 -7.68 0.54
CA LYS A 89 -10.87 -7.19 -0.80
C LYS A 89 -11.73 -5.96 -1.10
N LEU A 90 -11.08 -4.81 -1.20
CA LEU A 90 -11.70 -3.52 -1.48
C LEU A 90 -11.79 -3.30 -2.98
N ARG A 91 -12.94 -2.84 -3.47
CA ARG A 91 -13.14 -2.61 -4.91
C ARG A 91 -12.43 -1.33 -5.34
N ALA A 92 -11.59 -1.41 -6.37
CA ALA A 92 -10.90 -0.26 -6.94
C ALA A 92 -11.36 0.06 -8.37
N GLN A 93 -11.02 1.27 -8.82
CA GLN A 93 -11.18 1.75 -10.18
C GLN A 93 -9.91 2.43 -10.66
N VAL A 94 -9.72 2.46 -11.98
CA VAL A 94 -8.55 3.09 -12.60
C VAL A 94 -8.81 4.58 -12.77
N VAL A 95 -7.85 5.39 -12.32
CA VAL A 95 -7.85 6.84 -12.52
C VAL A 95 -7.10 7.23 -13.78
N GLY A 96 -5.98 6.56 -14.06
CA GLY A 96 -5.18 6.79 -15.27
C GLY A 96 -4.20 5.66 -15.54
N ILE A 97 -3.91 5.42 -16.82
CA ILE A 97 -2.96 4.42 -17.29
C ILE A 97 -1.99 5.08 -18.26
N SER A 98 -0.71 4.76 -18.14
CA SER A 98 0.34 5.04 -19.10
C SER A 98 1.02 3.73 -19.49
N GLN A 99 0.62 3.15 -20.62
CA GLN A 99 1.22 1.91 -21.14
C GLN A 99 2.69 2.11 -21.53
N ALA A 100 3.06 3.28 -22.06
CA ALA A 100 4.43 3.56 -22.49
C ALA A 100 5.45 3.57 -21.34
N MET A 101 5.01 3.95 -20.12
CA MET A 101 5.84 3.93 -18.91
C MET A 101 5.56 2.72 -18.02
N ASP A 102 4.59 1.89 -18.42
CA ASP A 102 4.07 0.78 -17.64
C ASP A 102 3.58 1.18 -16.23
N LEU A 103 2.87 2.31 -16.13
CA LEU A 103 2.35 2.85 -14.85
C LEU A 103 0.84 3.02 -14.89
N ALA A 104 0.18 2.73 -13.77
CA ALA A 104 -1.23 3.02 -13.58
C ALA A 104 -1.52 3.52 -12.16
N VAL A 105 -2.48 4.43 -12.08
CA VAL A 105 -2.99 4.96 -10.81
C VAL A 105 -4.41 4.46 -10.62
N ILE A 106 -4.67 3.86 -9.47
CA ILE A 106 -5.97 3.36 -9.08
C ILE A 106 -6.44 4.03 -7.79
N GLU A 107 -7.76 4.05 -7.58
CA GLU A 107 -8.39 4.55 -6.37
C GLU A 107 -9.48 3.60 -5.90
N LEU A 108 -9.74 3.58 -4.59
CA LEU A 108 -10.83 2.80 -4.03
C LEU A 108 -12.17 3.43 -4.40
N LYS A 109 -13.13 2.59 -4.83
CA LYS A 109 -14.39 3.05 -5.44
C LYS A 109 -15.37 3.66 -4.44
N LYS A 110 -15.36 3.19 -3.19
CA LYS A 110 -16.27 3.66 -2.14
C LYS A 110 -15.54 4.67 -1.26
N ASP A 111 -16.10 5.87 -1.13
CA ASP A 111 -15.47 6.96 -0.37
C ASP A 111 -15.21 6.60 1.11
N SER A 112 -16.16 5.93 1.77
CA SER A 112 -16.00 5.52 3.18
C SER A 112 -14.85 4.54 3.39
N GLU A 113 -14.74 3.52 2.53
CA GLU A 113 -13.67 2.52 2.58
C GLU A 113 -12.33 3.16 2.20
N ARG A 114 -12.34 4.12 1.27
CA ARG A 114 -11.15 4.88 0.88
C ARG A 114 -10.59 5.66 2.06
N ASP A 115 -11.41 6.45 2.73
CA ASP A 115 -10.95 7.34 3.80
C ASP A 115 -10.47 6.52 5.01
N GLU A 116 -11.15 5.43 5.35
CA GLU A 116 -10.70 4.47 6.39
C GLU A 116 -9.40 3.77 6.00
N PHE A 117 -9.27 3.33 4.74
CA PHE A 117 -8.07 2.70 4.24
C PHE A 117 -6.86 3.65 4.32
N HIS A 118 -6.98 4.89 3.87
CA HIS A 118 -5.87 5.85 3.88
C HIS A 118 -5.57 6.43 5.27
N ALA A 119 -6.50 6.33 6.23
CA ALA A 119 -6.21 6.64 7.63
C ALA A 119 -5.25 5.63 8.27
N ASN A 120 -5.32 4.36 7.84
CA ASN A 120 -4.49 3.27 8.37
C ASN A 120 -3.24 2.98 7.53
N HIS A 121 -3.21 3.43 6.27
CA HIS A 121 -2.09 3.18 5.35
C HIS A 121 -1.59 4.52 4.77
N PRO A 122 -0.57 5.13 5.39
CA PRO A 122 -0.05 6.43 4.95
C PRO A 122 0.61 6.32 3.56
N PRO A 123 0.70 7.43 2.80
CA PRO A 123 1.37 7.41 1.51
C PRO A 123 2.89 7.29 1.65
N LEU A 124 3.51 6.51 0.78
CA LEU A 124 4.97 6.44 0.68
C LEU A 124 5.51 7.68 -0.05
N ALA A 125 6.47 8.36 0.57
CA ALA A 125 7.12 9.53 -0.03
C ALA A 125 8.05 9.11 -1.17
N LEU A 126 7.90 9.78 -2.32
CA LEU A 126 8.82 9.58 -3.44
C LEU A 126 10.13 10.33 -3.20
N ALA A 127 11.25 9.64 -3.40
CA ALA A 127 12.56 10.25 -3.29
C ALA A 127 12.76 11.32 -4.37
N GLN A 128 13.19 12.52 -3.97
CA GLN A 128 13.48 13.62 -4.91
C GLN A 128 14.77 13.42 -5.72
N LYS A 129 15.66 12.55 -5.25
CA LYS A 129 16.95 12.28 -5.85
C LYS A 129 17.07 10.79 -6.15
N LEU A 130 17.67 10.48 -7.29
CA LEU A 130 17.99 9.11 -7.66
C LEU A 130 19.03 8.54 -6.69
N PRO A 131 18.95 7.23 -6.38
CA PRO A 131 19.95 6.57 -5.56
C PRO A 131 21.32 6.58 -6.25
N LYS A 132 22.38 6.54 -5.45
CA LYS A 132 23.74 6.42 -5.96
C LYS A 132 24.05 4.96 -6.28
N ILE A 133 24.97 4.73 -7.22
CA ILE A 133 25.50 3.38 -7.50
C ILE A 133 26.08 2.80 -6.21
N GLY A 134 25.75 1.53 -5.93
CA GLY A 134 26.15 0.84 -4.71
C GLY A 134 25.31 1.17 -3.47
N ALA A 135 24.24 1.97 -3.60
CA ALA A 135 23.27 2.13 -2.53
C ALA A 135 22.44 0.85 -2.36
N THR A 136 22.18 0.47 -1.12
CA THR A 136 21.27 -0.64 -0.79
C THR A 136 19.83 -0.27 -1.12
N VAL A 137 19.12 -1.18 -1.76
CA VAL A 137 17.70 -1.05 -2.11
C VAL A 137 16.93 -2.29 -1.68
N GLN A 138 15.67 -2.10 -1.31
CA GLN A 138 14.76 -3.20 -0.97
C GLN A 138 13.55 -3.13 -1.90
N ALA A 139 13.26 -4.25 -2.56
CA ALA A 139 12.01 -4.46 -3.29
C ALA A 139 11.04 -5.19 -2.36
N ILE A 140 9.88 -4.59 -2.14
CA ILE A 140 8.84 -5.12 -1.27
C ILE A 140 7.57 -5.31 -2.10
N GLY A 141 6.93 -6.47 -2.00
CA GLY A 141 5.70 -6.76 -2.71
C GLY A 141 5.19 -8.18 -2.54
N TYR A 142 4.24 -8.56 -3.37
CA TYR A 142 3.60 -9.87 -3.35
C TYR A 142 4.04 -10.70 -4.56
N PRO A 143 4.77 -11.82 -4.34
CA PRO A 143 5.17 -12.71 -5.42
C PRO A 143 3.97 -13.50 -5.94
N MET A 144 4.11 -14.08 -7.13
CA MET A 144 3.05 -14.89 -7.75
C MET A 144 2.64 -16.06 -6.83
N GLY A 145 1.34 -16.13 -6.51
CA GLY A 145 0.78 -17.19 -5.64
C GLY A 145 1.06 -17.04 -4.14
N GLY A 146 1.72 -15.96 -3.72
CA GLY A 146 1.93 -15.63 -2.31
C GLY A 146 0.87 -14.66 -1.77
N GLU A 147 0.37 -14.93 -0.56
CA GLU A 147 -0.49 -14.00 0.20
C GLU A 147 0.32 -13.15 1.19
N GLN A 148 1.58 -13.51 1.42
CA GLN A 148 2.47 -12.80 2.32
C GLN A 148 3.37 -11.83 1.57
N VAL A 149 3.69 -10.71 2.21
CA VAL A 149 4.69 -9.76 1.73
C VAL A 149 6.06 -10.44 1.65
N SER A 150 6.72 -10.27 0.51
CA SER A 150 8.10 -10.67 0.27
C SER A 150 8.99 -9.44 0.19
N ILE A 151 10.21 -9.57 0.72
CA ILE A 151 11.22 -8.51 0.74
C ILE A 151 12.49 -9.08 0.13
N THR A 152 13.01 -8.39 -0.87
CA THR A 152 14.29 -8.71 -1.49
C THR A 152 15.22 -7.53 -1.37
N GLU A 153 16.41 -7.73 -0.81
CA GLU A 153 17.43 -6.70 -0.66
C GLU A 153 18.53 -6.87 -1.70
N GLY A 154 19.03 -5.75 -2.22
CA GLY A 154 20.09 -5.71 -3.22
C GLY A 154 20.80 -4.35 -3.23
N VAL A 155 21.58 -4.11 -4.28
CA VAL A 155 22.29 -2.85 -4.51
C VAL A 155 21.99 -2.32 -5.90
N VAL A 156 22.00 -0.99 -6.06
CA VAL A 156 21.86 -0.30 -7.35
C VAL A 156 23.11 -0.46 -8.22
#